data_AF-A0A351Y4K3-F1
#
_entry.id   AF-A0A351Y4K3-F1
#
_cell.length_a   1.000
_cell.length_b   1.000
_cell.length_c   1.000
_cell.angle_alpha   90.00
_cell.angle_beta   90.00
_cell.angle_gamma   90.00
#
_symmetry.space_group_name_H-M   'P 1'
#
loop_
_entity.id
_entity.type
_entity.pdbx_description
1 polymer ?
#
loop_
_entity_poly.entity_id
_entity_poly.type
_entity_poly.pdbx_seq_one_letter_code
_entity_poly.pdbx_strand_id
1 'polypeptide(L)'
;MWWYYKVLGKLAHSYINKHNPEVIGINGSVGKTSCRMIVYQTLQQFLPHKRIYTSPKNFNGELGLSLSIFQIEEREPNVLYFITTLCKLTRKRFF
;
A
#
# COMPACT_ATOMS: atom_id res chain seq x y z
N MET A 1 20.18 -4.01 -2.74
CA MET A 1 18.96 -3.70 -1.95
C MET A 1 18.30 -2.39 -2.38
N TRP A 2 18.98 -1.25 -2.44
CA TRP A 2 18.36 0.07 -2.69
C TRP A 2 17.58 0.21 -4.01
N TRP A 3 18.04 -0.45 -5.07
CA TRP A 3 17.37 -0.46 -6.37
C TRP A 3 15.96 -1.06 -6.32
N TYR A 4 15.74 -2.05 -5.45
CA TYR A 4 14.45 -2.74 -5.27
C TYR A 4 13.38 -1.77 -4.76
N TYR A 5 13.73 -0.96 -3.76
CA TYR A 5 12.85 0.06 -3.17
C TYR A 5 12.46 1.10 -4.21
N LYS A 6 13.42 1.56 -5.02
CA LYS A 6 13.16 2.54 -6.10
C LYS A 6 12.21 1.99 -7.16
N VAL A 7 12.39 0.74 -7.58
CA VAL A 7 11.52 0.11 -8.59
C VAL A 7 10.11 -0.03 -8.05
N LEU A 8 9.94 -0.57 -6.84
CA LEU A 8 8.61 -0.69 -6.22
C LEU A 8 7.93 0.66 -6.00
N GLY A 9 8.67 1.66 -5.52
CA GLY A 9 8.15 3.00 -5.31
C GLY A 9 7.65 3.64 -6.62
N LYS A 10 8.42 3.52 -7.71
CA LYS A 10 7.99 3.99 -9.04
C LYS A 10 6.75 3.26 -9.54
N LEU A 11 6.67 1.95 -9.35
CA LEU A 11 5.51 1.15 -9.74
C LEU A 11 4.27 1.55 -8.92
N ALA A 12 4.42 1.71 -7.61
CA ALA A 12 3.35 2.11 -6.72
C ALA A 12 2.82 3.51 -7.05
N HIS A 13 3.72 4.46 -7.30
CA HIS A 13 3.37 5.81 -7.75
C HIS A 13 2.61 5.78 -9.09
N SER A 14 3.09 5.00 -10.07
CA SER A 14 2.39 4.83 -11.34
C SER A 14 1.01 4.19 -11.18
N TYR A 15 0.83 3.27 -10.23
CA TYR A 15 -0.45 2.64 -9.93
C TYR A 15 -1.42 3.63 -9.28
N ILE A 16 -0.98 4.42 -8.29
CA ILE A 16 -1.78 5.51 -7.72
C ILE A 16 -2.22 6.48 -8.80
N ASN A 17 -1.30 6.94 -9.66
CA ASN A 17 -1.65 7.88 -10.73
C ASN A 17 -2.64 7.30 -11.75
N LYS A 18 -2.56 5.99 -12.04
CA LYS A 18 -3.50 5.32 -12.96
C LYS A 18 -4.91 5.27 -12.39
N HIS A 19 -5.06 4.92 -11.11
CA HIS A 19 -6.37 4.75 -10.47
C HIS A 19 -6.91 6.03 -9.82
N ASN A 20 -6.05 7.04 -9.68
CA ASN A 20 -6.33 8.34 -9.05
C ASN A 20 -7.20 8.25 -7.78
N PRO A 21 -6.83 7.40 -6.80
CA PRO A 21 -7.62 7.26 -5.58
C PRO A 21 -7.50 8.51 -4.70
N GLU A 22 -8.48 8.73 -3.84
CA GLU A 22 -8.34 9.69 -2.75
C GLU A 22 -7.39 9.14 -1.68
N VAL A 23 -6.36 9.91 -1.33
CA VAL A 23 -5.29 9.48 -0.42
C VAL A 23 -5.32 10.32 0.86
N ILE A 24 -5.46 9.66 2.01
CA ILE A 24 -5.44 10.29 3.33
C ILE A 24 -4.14 9.93 4.03
N GLY A 25 -3.25 10.91 4.19
CA GLY A 25 -2.01 10.76 4.94
C GLY A 25 -2.20 11.03 6.44
N ILE A 26 -1.74 10.13 7.30
CA ILE A 26 -1.84 10.28 8.76
C ILE A 26 -0.43 10.34 9.35
N ASN A 27 -0.09 11.48 9.96
CA ASN A 27 1.19 11.73 10.60
C ASN A 27 1.01 12.17 12.07
N GLY A 28 2.08 12.12 12.87
CA GLY A 28 2.09 12.54 14.27
C GLY A 28 3.05 11.70 15.11
N SER A 29 3.40 12.14 16.31
CA SER A 29 4.32 11.39 17.19
C SER A 29 3.64 10.15 17.79
N VAL A 30 2.39 10.30 18.25
CA VAL A 30 1.59 9.27 18.91
C VAL A 30 0.19 9.17 18.27
N GLY A 31 -0.57 8.10 18.56
CA GLY A 31 -1.98 8.00 18.14
C GLY A 31 -2.25 7.70 16.65
N LYS A 32 -1.24 7.74 15.76
CA LYS A 32 -1.37 7.47 14.31
C LYS A 32 -2.16 6.22 13.97
N THR A 33 -1.86 5.10 14.64
CA THR A 33 -2.52 3.81 14.35
C THR A 33 -4.00 3.88 14.73
N SER A 34 -4.33 4.44 15.90
CA SER A 34 -5.71 4.58 16.34
C SER A 34 -6.49 5.53 15.43
N CYS A 35 -5.91 6.68 15.08
CA CYS A 35 -6.49 7.63 14.13
C CYS A 35 -6.78 6.98 12.77
N ARG A 36 -5.82 6.22 12.23
CA ARG A 36 -5.99 5.46 10.98
C ARG A 36 -7.15 4.47 11.04
N MET A 37 -7.29 3.75 12.15
CA MET A 37 -8.39 2.78 12.31
C MET A 37 -9.74 3.46 12.41
N ILE A 38 -9.85 4.57 13.17
CA ILE A 38 -11.08 5.35 13.27
C ILE A 38 -11.50 5.86 11.89
N VAL A 39 -10.59 6.52 11.16
CA VAL A 39 -10.86 7.02 9.81
C VAL A 39 -11.31 5.87 8.89
N TYR A 40 -10.61 4.74 8.92
CA TYR A 40 -10.95 3.57 8.11
C TYR A 40 -12.35 3.01 8.41
N GLN A 41 -12.70 2.88 9.69
CA GLN A 41 -14.02 2.37 10.11
C GLN A 41 -15.14 3.35 9.78
N THR A 42 -14.93 4.65 10.04
CA THR A 42 -15.88 5.71 9.68
C THR A 42 -16.14 5.72 8.18
N LEU A 43 -15.09 5.73 7.34
CA LEU A 43 -15.28 5.75 5.88
C LEU A 43 -15.99 4.51 5.36
N GLN A 44 -15.71 3.31 5.90
CA GLN A 44 -16.46 2.11 5.52
C GLN A 44 -17.94 2.21 5.88
N GLN A 45 -18.26 2.75 7.05
CA GLN A 45 -19.64 2.89 7.51
C GLN A 45 -20.42 3.92 6.66
N PHE A 46 -19.82 5.07 6.37
CA PHE A 46 -20.50 6.15 5.66
C PHE A 46 -20.44 6.02 4.13
N LEU A 47 -19.48 5.27 3.59
CA LEU A 47 -19.29 5.07 2.15
C LEU A 47 -19.29 3.57 1.79
N PRO A 48 -20.38 2.82 2.03
CA PRO A 48 -20.41 1.37 1.87
C PRO A 48 -20.16 0.91 0.42
N HIS A 49 -20.39 1.77 -0.57
CA HIS A 49 -20.15 1.48 -1.99
C HIS A 49 -18.72 1.79 -2.45
N LYS A 50 -17.88 2.38 -1.59
CA LYS A 50 -16.49 2.72 -1.92
C LYS A 50 -15.55 1.65 -1.38
N ARG A 51 -14.53 1.32 -2.17
CA ARG A 51 -13.43 0.47 -1.73
C ARG A 51 -12.49 1.28 -0.86
N ILE A 52 -12.63 1.15 0.45
CA ILE A 52 -11.72 1.76 1.42
C ILE A 52 -10.60 0.77 1.73
N TYR A 53 -9.35 1.22 1.70
CA TYR A 53 -8.19 0.40 2.02
C TYR A 53 -7.25 1.14 2.98
N THR A 54 -6.58 0.39 3.85
CA THR A 54 -5.55 0.91 4.74
C THR A 54 -4.45 -0.13 4.93
N SER A 55 -3.21 0.31 5.05
CA SER A 55 -2.07 -0.60 5.18
C SER A 55 -2.07 -1.35 6.53
N PRO A 56 -1.52 -2.58 6.61
CA PRO A 56 -1.35 -3.26 7.89
C PRO A 56 -0.38 -2.51 8.81
N LYS A 57 -0.52 -2.68 10.13
CA LYS A 57 0.22 -1.91 11.16
C LYS A 57 1.76 -1.99 11.03
N ASN A 58 2.29 -3.07 10.44
CA ASN A 58 3.72 -3.32 10.26
C ASN A 58 4.28 -2.79 8.91
N PHE A 59 3.47 -2.13 8.09
CA PHE A 59 3.80 -1.68 6.72
C PHE A 59 4.09 -0.17 6.63
N ASN A 60 4.77 0.40 7.63
CA ASN A 60 5.03 1.85 7.70
C ASN A 60 6.36 2.30 7.07
N GLY A 61 7.24 1.36 6.67
CA GLY A 61 8.48 1.68 5.94
C GLY A 61 8.26 1.79 4.44
N GLU A 62 9.19 2.40 3.70
CA GLU A 62 9.07 2.64 2.24
C GLU A 62 8.70 1.39 1.42
N LEU A 63 9.29 0.24 1.78
CA LEU A 63 8.98 -1.04 1.16
C LEU A 63 7.54 -1.48 1.46
N GLY A 64 7.17 -1.43 2.73
CA GLY A 64 5.85 -1.84 3.18
C GLY A 64 4.77 -0.95 2.56
N LEU A 65 4.98 0.36 2.57
CA LEU A 65 4.05 1.29 1.95
C LEU A 65 3.85 0.97 0.45
N SER A 66 4.96 0.77 -0.28
CA SER A 66 4.91 0.43 -1.71
C SER A 66 4.16 -0.87 -1.97
N LEU A 67 4.39 -1.93 -1.17
CA LEU A 67 3.69 -3.22 -1.30
C LEU A 67 2.22 -3.13 -0.88
N SER A 68 1.91 -2.33 0.14
CA SER A 68 0.54 -2.16 0.64
C SER A 68 -0.38 -1.49 -0.37
N ILE A 69 0.14 -0.60 -1.22
CA ILE A 69 -0.63 -0.01 -2.34
C ILE A 69 -1.16 -1.10 -3.27
N PHE A 70 -0.43 -2.20 -3.43
CA PHE A 70 -0.85 -3.36 -4.19
C PHE A 70 -1.56 -4.43 -3.35
N GLN A 71 -1.85 -4.15 -2.08
CA GLN A 71 -2.44 -5.07 -1.11
C GLN A 71 -1.65 -6.38 -1.02
N ILE A 72 -0.32 -6.28 -0.95
CA ILE A 72 0.61 -7.38 -0.73
C ILE A 72 1.13 -7.27 0.70
N GLU A 73 0.77 -8.23 1.56
CA GLU A 73 1.08 -8.22 3.00
C GLU A 73 2.25 -9.13 3.39
N GLU A 74 2.88 -9.77 2.41
CA GLU A 74 4.04 -10.61 2.59
C GLU A 74 5.34 -9.79 2.39
N ARG A 75 6.28 -9.91 3.32
CA ARG A 75 7.54 -9.14 3.34
C ARG A 75 8.74 -10.08 3.42
N GLU A 76 8.99 -10.83 2.36
CA GLU A 76 10.23 -11.63 2.27
C GLU A 76 11.23 -11.00 1.29
N PRO A 77 12.37 -10.49 1.75
CA PRO A 77 13.39 -9.90 0.89
C PRO A 77 14.30 -10.99 0.30
N ASN A 78 13.74 -11.86 -0.54
CA ASN A 78 14.51 -12.80 -1.35
C ASN A 78 14.37 -12.44 -2.85
N VAL A 79 15.40 -12.69 -3.66
CA VAL A 79 15.40 -12.47 -5.12
C VAL A 79 14.26 -13.23 -5.79
N LEU A 80 14.00 -14.47 -5.36
CA LEU A 80 12.88 -15.25 -5.88
C LEU A 80 11.54 -14.56 -5.56
N TYR A 81 11.41 -14.06 -4.33
CA TYR A 81 10.22 -13.34 -3.88
C TYR A 81 10.04 -12.01 -4.62
N PHE A 82 11.15 -11.36 -5.01
CA PHE A 82 11.09 -10.17 -5.84
C PHE A 82 10.50 -10.46 -7.23
N ILE A 83 10.95 -11.53 -7.88
CA ILE A 83 10.45 -11.94 -9.19
C ILE A 83 8.95 -12.29 -9.09
N THR A 84 8.55 -13.05 -8.08
CA THR A 84 7.14 -13.39 -7.88
C THR A 84 6.29 -12.15 -7.56
N THR A 85 6.83 -11.22 -6.77
CA THR A 85 6.19 -9.92 -6.50
C THR A 85 5.99 -9.14 -7.78
N LEU A 86 7.02 -9.00 -8.64
CA LEU A 86 6.89 -8.33 -9.93
C LEU A 86 5.81 -9.00 -10.82
N CYS A 87 5.76 -10.33 -10.87
CA CYS A 87 4.72 -11.05 -11.61
C CYS A 87 3.31 -10.82 -11.03
N LYS A 88 3.17 -10.77 -9.70
CA LYS A 88 1.90 -10.42 -9.02
C LYS A 88 1.50 -8.97 -9.34
N LEU A 89 2.47 -8.06 -9.36
CA LEU A 89 2.28 -6.63 -9.63
C LEU A 89 1.85 -6.37 -11.08
N THR A 90 2.47 -7.02 -12.06
CA THR A 90 2.06 -6.89 -13.47
C THR A 90 0.62 -7.34 -13.64
N ARG A 91 0.23 -8.48 -13.06
CA ARG A 91 -1.16 -8.94 -13.09
C ARG A 91 -2.14 -7.95 -12.45
N LYS A 92 -1.83 -7.37 -11.29
CA LYS A 92 -2.67 -6.36 -10.63
C LYS A 92 -2.66 -5.00 -11.34
N ARG A 93 -1.64 -4.69 -12.13
CA ARG A 93 -1.57 -3.45 -12.92
C ARG A 93 -2.48 -3.50 -14.16
N PHE A 94 -2.78 -4.69 -14.68
CA PHE A 94 -3.64 -4.88 -15.85
C PHE A 94 -5.14 -5.01 -15.50
N PHE A 95 -5.48 -5.43 -14.29
CA PHE A 95 -6.82 -5.31 -13.72
C PHE A 95 -7.02 -3.95 -13.02
#